data_AF-A0A946MLT0-F1
#
_entry.id   AF-A0A946MLT0-F1
#
_cell.length_a   1.000
_cell.length_b   1.000
_cell.length_c   1.000
_cell.angle_alpha   90.00
_cell.angle_beta   90.00
_cell.angle_gamma   90.00
#
_symmetry.space_group_name_H-M   'P 1'
#
loop_
_entity.id
_entity.type
_entity.pdbx_description
1 polymer ?
#
loop_
_entity_poly.entity_id
_entity_poly.type
_entity_poly.pdbx_seq_one_letter_code
_entity_poly.pdbx_strand_id
1 'polypeptide(L)'
;MAEIDAFFKLMHEQGASDLHLSSGQQPALRLNGDIERIKYEVLTSDKLRGLLYEITSQEKIKIFEETGDVDFGYEITGMARYRANYFMQKSGVSAVFREIPSKILTVEQLGLPSVISKLAELPRGLVLVTGPTGSGKSTTLAAIIDQANRIRKDHIITVEDPIEFVHRSQKCIVSHREVGLHTQTFSSALRGALREDPDIILVGELRDLETISLAIEAASTGHLVFGTLHTSSAAKTVDRIVEVFPSSEQAQIRSTLSDGLRAIVSQTLFKRVDKKGRCAAMEILVATP
;
A
#
# COMPACT_ATOMS: atom_id res chain seq x y z
N MET A 1 17.75 17.61 11.36
CA MET A 1 17.91 16.56 10.34
C MET A 1 18.53 15.39 11.09
N ALA A 2 17.88 14.23 11.05
CA ALA A 2 18.36 13.07 11.78
C ALA A 2 19.69 12.61 11.17
N GLU A 3 20.58 12.00 11.93
CA GLU A 3 21.87 11.51 11.40
C GLU A 3 21.62 10.44 10.31
N ILE A 4 20.54 9.66 10.48
CA ILE A 4 20.13 8.63 9.53
C ILE A 4 19.72 9.18 8.15
N ASP A 5 19.32 10.45 8.05
CA ASP A 5 18.91 11.10 6.79
C ASP A 5 20.04 11.12 5.75
N ALA A 6 21.29 11.08 6.20
CA ALA A 6 22.44 10.98 5.29
C ALA A 6 22.47 9.65 4.53
N PHE A 7 22.06 8.54 5.16
CA PHE A 7 21.96 7.24 4.48
C PHE A 7 20.83 7.21 3.48
N PHE A 8 19.69 7.84 3.81
CA PHE A 8 18.55 7.97 2.90
C PHE A 8 18.90 8.81 1.67
N LYS A 9 19.63 9.91 1.87
CA LYS A 9 20.12 10.72 0.75
C LYS A 9 21.04 9.91 -0.17
N LEU A 10 21.98 9.14 0.40
CA LEU A 10 22.88 8.28 -0.36
C LEU A 10 22.11 7.19 -1.13
N MET A 11 21.15 6.55 -0.46
CA MET A 11 20.26 5.55 -1.05
C MET A 11 19.54 6.11 -2.28
N HIS A 12 18.93 7.29 -2.15
CA HIS A 12 18.20 7.97 -3.21
C HIS A 12 19.12 8.38 -4.38
N GLU A 13 20.26 9.00 -4.09
CA GLU A 13 21.24 9.43 -5.10
C GLU A 13 21.82 8.26 -5.92
N GLN A 14 21.99 7.09 -5.30
CA GLN A 14 22.46 5.89 -5.98
C GLN A 14 21.34 5.08 -6.64
N GLY A 15 20.07 5.44 -6.45
CA GLY A 15 18.92 4.70 -6.96
C GLY A 15 18.79 3.30 -6.36
N ALA A 16 19.16 3.14 -5.09
CA ALA A 16 19.02 1.89 -4.36
C ALA A 16 17.56 1.64 -3.95
N SER A 17 17.12 0.37 -3.98
CA SER A 17 15.74 0.02 -3.62
C SER A 17 15.54 -0.14 -2.12
N ASP A 18 16.56 -0.63 -1.42
CA ASP A 18 16.50 -0.88 0.02
C ASP A 18 17.82 -0.45 0.70
N LEU A 19 17.73 0.11 1.90
CA LEU A 19 18.85 0.36 2.82
C LEU A 19 18.78 -0.66 3.96
N HIS A 20 19.89 -1.33 4.22
CA HIS A 20 20.06 -2.34 5.25
C HIS A 20 21.02 -1.83 6.32
N LEU A 21 20.55 -1.69 7.57
CA LEU A 21 21.36 -1.35 8.72
C LEU A 21 21.31 -2.51 9.71
N SER A 22 22.46 -3.07 10.09
CA SER A 22 22.49 -4.27 10.93
C SER A 22 23.65 -4.23 11.91
N SER A 23 23.35 -4.56 13.18
CA SER A 23 24.36 -4.63 14.23
C SER A 23 25.47 -5.63 13.87
N GLY A 24 26.72 -5.19 14.02
CA GLY A 24 27.91 -5.94 13.66
C GLY A 24 28.24 -5.93 12.16
N GLN A 25 27.53 -5.13 11.34
CA GLN A 25 27.81 -4.97 9.91
C GLN A 25 27.98 -3.50 9.52
N GLN A 26 28.60 -3.28 8.35
CA GLN A 26 28.52 -1.99 7.68
C GLN A 26 27.12 -1.81 7.08
N PRO A 27 26.61 -0.56 6.99
CA PRO A 27 25.43 -0.24 6.20
C PRO A 27 25.55 -0.80 4.78
N ALA A 28 24.44 -1.25 4.21
CA ALA A 28 24.42 -1.77 2.84
C ALA A 28 23.20 -1.28 2.06
N LEU A 29 23.34 -1.17 0.76
CA LEU A 29 22.28 -0.79 -0.17
C LEU A 29 21.94 -1.96 -1.09
N ARG A 30 20.68 -2.07 -1.48
CA ARG A 30 20.27 -2.94 -2.57
C ARG A 30 20.28 -2.19 -3.89
N LEU A 31 21.24 -2.49 -4.75
CA LEU A 31 21.40 -1.91 -6.08
C LEU A 31 21.11 -2.97 -7.13
N ASN A 32 20.11 -2.72 -7.99
CA ASN A 32 19.71 -3.65 -9.06
C ASN A 32 19.43 -5.10 -8.63
N GLY A 33 19.14 -5.34 -7.34
CA GLY A 33 18.88 -6.66 -6.77
C GLY A 33 20.00 -7.18 -5.87
N ASP A 34 21.21 -6.67 -6.01
CA ASP A 34 22.40 -7.10 -5.26
C ASP A 34 22.62 -6.22 -4.03
N ILE A 35 23.17 -6.79 -2.96
CA ILE A 35 23.51 -6.05 -1.72
C ILE A 35 24.96 -5.59 -1.80
N GLU A 36 25.18 -4.28 -1.71
CA GLU A 36 26.48 -3.65 -1.72
C GLU A 36 26.73 -2.88 -0.42
N ARG A 37 27.89 -3.10 0.21
CA ARG A 37 28.24 -2.42 1.48
C ARG A 37 28.71 -1.01 1.21
N ILE A 38 28.18 -0.06 1.98
CA ILE A 38 28.66 1.32 2.02
C ILE A 38 29.94 1.35 2.83
N LYS A 39 30.94 2.09 2.34
CA LYS A 39 32.18 2.35 3.09
C LYS A 39 31.87 3.24 4.30
N TYR A 40 31.56 2.60 5.41
CA TYR A 40 31.27 3.23 6.70
C TYR A 40 31.83 2.35 7.82
N GLU A 41 31.80 2.83 9.07
CA GLU A 41 32.16 2.00 10.21
C GLU A 41 31.14 0.86 10.42
N VAL A 42 31.57 -0.19 11.13
CA VAL A 42 30.66 -1.25 11.55
C VAL A 42 29.74 -0.71 12.65
N LEU A 43 28.44 -0.87 12.47
CA LEU A 43 27.45 -0.38 13.42
C LEU A 43 27.37 -1.29 14.64
N THR A 44 27.51 -0.71 15.84
CA THR A 44 27.21 -1.42 17.09
C THR A 44 25.70 -1.37 17.36
N SER A 45 25.19 -2.29 18.19
CA SER A 45 23.75 -2.32 18.51
C SER A 45 23.27 -1.03 19.18
N ASP A 46 24.06 -0.44 20.06
CA ASP A 46 23.65 0.79 20.75
C ASP A 46 23.68 2.01 19.82
N LYS A 47 24.70 2.11 18.95
CA LYS A 47 24.78 3.17 17.95
C LYS A 47 23.63 3.08 16.96
N LEU A 48 23.35 1.88 16.44
CA LEU A 48 22.23 1.68 15.53
C LEU A 48 20.90 1.98 16.22
N ARG A 49 20.69 1.54 17.46
CA ARG A 49 19.47 1.87 18.22
C ARG A 49 19.27 3.39 18.33
N GLY A 50 20.33 4.13 18.63
CA GLY A 50 20.31 5.60 18.64
C GLY A 50 19.81 6.19 17.32
N LEU A 51 20.41 5.79 16.20
CA LEU A 51 20.02 6.24 14.85
C LEU A 51 18.57 5.91 14.51
N LEU A 52 18.11 4.71 14.84
CA LEU A 52 16.75 4.26 14.53
C LEU A 52 15.71 5.04 15.33
N TYR A 53 15.98 5.38 16.59
CA TYR A 53 15.02 6.03 17.47
C TYR A 53 14.82 7.51 17.15
N GLU A 54 15.76 8.15 16.46
CA GLU A 54 15.61 9.54 15.99
C GLU A 54 14.40 9.75 15.08
N ILE A 55 14.05 8.73 14.29
CA ILE A 55 12.98 8.80 13.29
C ILE A 55 11.72 8.03 13.71
N THR A 56 11.67 7.52 14.94
CA THR A 56 10.62 6.62 15.42
C THR A 56 9.79 7.28 16.51
N SER A 57 8.47 7.14 16.45
CA SER A 57 7.60 7.65 17.51
C SER A 57 7.77 6.86 18.81
N GLN A 58 7.51 7.49 19.96
CA GLN A 58 7.61 6.82 21.27
C GLN A 58 6.73 5.57 21.38
N GLU A 59 5.55 5.58 20.75
CA GLU A 59 4.66 4.42 20.69
C GLU A 59 5.29 3.26 19.92
N LYS A 60 5.90 3.53 18.76
CA LYS A 60 6.57 2.52 17.93
C LYS A 60 7.86 2.01 18.59
N ILE A 61 8.60 2.87 19.31
CA ILE A 61 9.74 2.46 20.14
C ILE A 61 9.27 1.47 21.22
N LYS A 62 8.18 1.79 21.93
CA LYS A 62 7.64 0.90 22.95
C LYS A 62 7.24 -0.46 22.37
N ILE A 63 6.53 -0.47 21.24
CA ILE A 63 6.18 -1.71 20.54
C ILE A 63 7.43 -2.52 20.22
N PHE A 64 8.44 -1.89 19.62
CA PHE A 64 9.69 -2.56 19.25
C PHE A 64 10.44 -3.14 20.45
N GLU A 65 10.52 -2.43 21.57
CA GLU A 65 11.16 -2.93 22.79
C GLU A 65 10.37 -4.08 23.45
N GLU A 66 9.04 -4.10 23.29
CA GLU A 66 8.17 -5.17 23.83
C GLU A 66 8.13 -6.43 22.96
N THR A 67 8.10 -6.28 21.63
CA THR A 67 7.89 -7.38 20.68
C THR A 67 9.17 -7.83 19.97
N GLY A 68 10.13 -6.93 19.83
CA GLY A 68 11.32 -7.12 19.00
C GLY A 68 11.14 -6.77 17.53
N ASP A 69 9.95 -6.34 17.09
CA ASP A 69 9.63 -6.07 15.68
C ASP A 69 8.67 -4.86 15.52
N VAL A 70 8.93 -3.98 14.55
CA VAL A 70 7.99 -2.90 14.20
C VAL A 70 8.11 -2.46 12.73
N ASP A 71 6.96 -2.18 12.09
CA ASP A 71 6.86 -1.51 10.79
C ASP A 71 6.19 -0.12 10.92
N PHE A 72 6.65 0.84 10.12
CA PHE A 72 6.03 2.17 9.98
C PHE A 72 6.52 2.92 8.72
N GLY A 73 5.79 3.97 8.32
CA GLY A 73 6.24 4.91 7.30
C GLY A 73 7.11 6.04 7.87
N TYR A 74 8.17 6.42 7.15
CA TYR A 74 8.98 7.61 7.43
C TYR A 74 9.05 8.50 6.18
N GLU A 75 8.88 9.81 6.35
CA GLU A 75 8.90 10.78 5.25
C GLU A 75 9.99 11.82 5.45
N ILE A 76 10.84 11.99 4.44
CA ILE A 76 11.74 13.12 4.34
C ILE A 76 11.14 14.11 3.34
N THR A 77 10.58 15.20 3.85
CA THR A 77 9.90 16.23 3.05
C THR A 77 10.79 16.71 1.90
N GLY A 78 10.30 16.58 0.67
CA GLY A 78 11.01 17.01 -0.54
C GLY A 78 12.00 16.00 -1.10
N MET A 79 12.16 14.82 -0.49
CA MET A 79 13.00 13.73 -0.99
C MET A 79 12.17 12.49 -1.33
N ALA A 80 11.83 11.68 -0.32
CA ALA A 80 11.11 10.42 -0.52
C ALA A 80 10.43 9.96 0.77
N ARG A 81 9.52 8.99 0.62
CA ARG A 81 8.98 8.20 1.72
C ARG A 81 9.67 6.86 1.79
N TYR A 82 9.76 6.31 2.98
CA TYR A 82 10.39 5.04 3.25
C TYR A 82 9.45 4.18 4.08
N ARG A 83 9.34 2.91 3.73
CA ARG A 83 8.83 1.91 4.67
C ARG A 83 9.99 1.43 5.51
N ALA A 84 9.90 1.61 6.82
CA ALA A 84 10.85 1.11 7.80
C ALA A 84 10.33 -0.19 8.41
N ASN A 85 11.21 -1.19 8.53
CA ASN A 85 10.99 -2.41 9.30
C ASN A 85 12.19 -2.62 10.23
N TYR A 86 11.95 -2.63 11.53
CA TYR A 86 12.97 -2.91 12.55
C TYR A 86 12.71 -4.27 13.15
N PHE A 87 13.78 -4.99 13.45
CA PHE A 87 13.70 -6.32 14.04
C PHE A 87 14.95 -6.63 14.87
N MET A 88 14.78 -7.50 15.87
CA MET A 88 15.89 -8.06 16.64
C MET A 88 16.46 -9.30 15.95
N GLN A 89 17.78 -9.41 15.94
CA GLN A 89 18.48 -10.61 15.48
C GLN A 89 19.60 -10.99 16.46
N LYS A 90 20.29 -12.10 16.17
CA LYS A 90 21.37 -12.65 17.01
C LYS A 90 22.42 -11.62 17.43
N SER A 91 22.77 -10.70 16.53
CA SER A 91 23.83 -9.71 16.75
C SER A 91 23.33 -8.38 17.34
N GLY A 92 22.03 -8.24 17.62
CA GLY A 92 21.40 -7.02 18.12
C GLY A 92 20.30 -6.48 17.19
N VAL A 93 20.05 -5.18 17.24
CA VAL A 93 19.02 -4.53 16.41
C VAL A 93 19.40 -4.53 14.93
N SER A 94 18.42 -4.61 14.05
CA SER A 94 18.55 -4.40 12.60
C SER A 94 17.34 -3.67 12.04
N ALA A 95 17.54 -3.01 10.91
CA ALA A 95 16.50 -2.29 10.20
C ALA A 95 16.68 -2.43 8.69
N VAL A 96 15.57 -2.52 7.99
CA VAL A 96 15.49 -2.39 6.53
C VAL A 96 14.55 -1.26 6.19
N PHE A 97 15.02 -0.40 5.29
CA PHE A 97 14.22 0.68 4.74
C PHE A 97 14.04 0.48 3.25
N ARG A 98 12.81 0.61 2.77
CA ARG A 98 12.50 0.58 1.34
C ARG A 98 12.03 1.96 0.91
N GLU A 99 12.69 2.54 -0.08
CA GLU A 99 12.20 3.78 -0.68
C GLU A 99 10.90 3.51 -1.43
N ILE A 100 9.90 4.32 -1.15
CA ILE A 100 8.60 4.27 -1.80
C ILE A 100 8.59 5.31 -2.92
N PRO A 101 8.36 4.91 -4.17
CA PRO A 101 8.38 5.83 -5.30
C PRO A 101 7.40 6.99 -5.13
N SER A 102 7.90 8.22 -5.19
CA SER A 102 7.08 9.43 -5.09
C SER A 102 6.30 9.75 -6.37
N LYS A 103 6.80 9.28 -7.52
CA LYS A 103 6.17 9.52 -8.81
C LYS A 103 5.07 8.50 -9.08
N ILE A 104 3.83 8.96 -9.06
CA ILE A 104 2.69 8.18 -9.53
C ILE A 104 2.71 8.16 -11.07
N LEU A 105 2.71 6.95 -11.64
CA LEU A 105 2.63 6.74 -13.09
C LEU A 105 1.17 6.68 -13.53
N THR A 106 0.87 7.24 -14.69
CA THR A 106 -0.45 7.11 -15.34
C THR A 106 -0.70 5.68 -15.81
N VAL A 107 -1.96 5.33 -16.01
CA VAL A 107 -2.38 4.01 -16.56
C VAL A 107 -1.68 3.73 -17.89
N GLU A 108 -1.54 4.75 -18.74
CA GLU A 108 -0.88 4.67 -20.04
C GLU A 108 0.64 4.47 -19.89
N GLN A 109 1.28 5.18 -18.97
CA GLN A 109 2.72 5.02 -18.69
C GLN A 109 3.05 3.63 -18.11
N LEU A 110 2.11 3.04 -17.36
CA LEU A 110 2.21 1.66 -16.88
C LEU A 110 1.96 0.62 -17.99
N GLY A 111 1.47 1.06 -19.16
CA GLY A 111 1.12 0.18 -20.28
C GLY A 111 -0.11 -0.68 -20.00
N LEU A 112 -1.01 -0.21 -19.13
CA LEU A 112 -2.22 -0.93 -18.76
C LEU A 112 -3.36 -0.67 -19.75
N PRO A 113 -4.30 -1.61 -19.90
CA PRO A 113 -5.45 -1.40 -20.79
C PRO A 113 -6.32 -0.22 -20.35
N SER A 114 -6.92 0.49 -21.31
CA SER A 114 -7.76 1.68 -21.04
C SER A 114 -9.03 1.40 -20.23
N VAL A 115 -9.42 0.13 -20.03
CA VAL A 115 -10.51 -0.20 -19.10
C VAL A 115 -10.13 0.14 -17.66
N ILE A 116 -8.83 0.09 -17.31
CA ILE A 116 -8.34 0.40 -15.97
C ILE A 116 -8.55 1.89 -15.65
N SER A 117 -8.24 2.77 -16.60
CA SER A 117 -8.45 4.22 -16.42
C SER A 117 -9.92 4.57 -16.26
N LYS A 118 -10.81 3.87 -16.98
CA LYS A 118 -12.27 4.06 -16.86
C LYS A 118 -12.83 3.69 -15.48
N LEU A 119 -12.13 2.87 -14.68
CA LEU A 119 -12.58 2.52 -13.33
C LEU A 119 -12.64 3.75 -12.41
N ALA A 120 -11.82 4.78 -12.67
CA ALA A 120 -11.85 6.06 -11.94
C ALA A 120 -13.15 6.85 -12.19
N GLU A 121 -13.84 6.60 -13.29
CA GLU A 121 -15.05 7.34 -13.71
C GLU A 121 -16.35 6.72 -13.19
N LEU A 122 -16.28 5.56 -12.55
CA LEU A 122 -17.45 4.89 -12.00
C LEU A 122 -18.13 5.79 -10.97
N PRO A 123 -19.48 5.89 -10.96
CA PRO A 123 -20.16 6.75 -10.00
C PRO A 123 -20.17 6.16 -8.58
N ARG A 124 -20.19 4.82 -8.46
CA ARG A 124 -20.23 4.06 -7.21
C ARG A 124 -19.95 2.58 -7.45
N GLY A 125 -19.69 1.85 -6.36
CA GLY A 125 -19.55 0.40 -6.33
C GLY A 125 -18.15 -0.06 -5.89
N LEU A 126 -17.92 -1.37 -5.92
CA LEU A 126 -16.70 -2.00 -5.46
C LEU A 126 -15.80 -2.39 -6.64
N VAL A 127 -14.56 -1.94 -6.61
CA VAL A 127 -13.49 -2.32 -7.53
C VAL A 127 -12.36 -2.97 -6.76
N LEU A 128 -11.97 -4.18 -7.18
CA LEU A 128 -10.93 -4.95 -6.50
C LEU A 128 -9.72 -5.12 -7.42
N VAL A 129 -8.53 -4.78 -6.91
CA VAL A 129 -7.26 -5.09 -7.58
C VAL A 129 -6.57 -6.19 -6.79
N THR A 130 -6.37 -7.36 -7.39
CA THR A 130 -5.91 -8.56 -6.70
C THR A 130 -4.64 -9.13 -7.29
N GLY A 131 -3.97 -10.00 -6.53
CA GLY A 131 -2.72 -10.63 -6.94
C GLY A 131 -1.71 -10.76 -5.78
N PRO A 132 -0.63 -11.53 -5.98
CA PRO A 132 0.35 -11.77 -4.92
C PRO A 132 1.09 -10.48 -4.49
N THR A 133 1.84 -10.56 -3.39
CA THR A 133 2.74 -9.47 -2.97
C THR A 133 3.71 -9.13 -4.10
N GLY A 134 3.93 -7.83 -4.34
CA GLY A 134 4.83 -7.36 -5.40
C GLY A 134 4.29 -7.50 -6.82
N SER A 135 2.99 -7.81 -7.00
CA SER A 135 2.34 -7.84 -8.31
C SER A 135 1.99 -6.46 -8.88
N GLY A 136 2.21 -5.37 -8.15
CA GLY A 136 1.94 -4.00 -8.60
C GLY A 136 0.52 -3.49 -8.34
N LYS A 137 -0.24 -4.11 -7.41
CA LYS A 137 -1.60 -3.68 -7.04
C LYS A 137 -1.66 -2.21 -6.62
N SER A 138 -0.84 -1.83 -5.64
CA SER A 138 -0.77 -0.46 -5.11
C SER A 138 -0.41 0.55 -6.20
N THR A 139 0.48 0.19 -7.14
CA THR A 139 0.84 1.02 -8.29
C THR A 139 -0.34 1.23 -9.25
N THR A 140 -1.09 0.16 -9.55
CA THR A 140 -2.30 0.25 -10.38
C THR A 140 -3.37 1.10 -9.72
N LEU A 141 -3.61 0.91 -8.41
CA LEU A 141 -4.57 1.71 -7.65
C LEU A 141 -4.15 3.17 -7.57
N ALA A 142 -2.88 3.47 -7.31
CA ALA A 142 -2.36 4.83 -7.35
C ALA A 142 -2.62 5.50 -8.71
N ALA A 143 -2.43 4.79 -9.82
CA ALA A 143 -2.73 5.34 -11.14
C ALA A 143 -4.23 5.67 -11.32
N ILE A 144 -5.12 4.81 -10.82
CA ILE A 144 -6.58 5.02 -10.87
C ILE A 144 -6.99 6.20 -9.99
N ILE A 145 -6.51 6.25 -8.74
CA ILE A 145 -6.82 7.32 -7.78
C ILE A 145 -6.27 8.67 -8.26
N ASP A 146 -5.06 8.71 -8.82
CA ASP A 146 -4.50 9.92 -9.41
C ASP A 146 -5.31 10.41 -10.62
N GLN A 147 -5.84 9.48 -11.43
CA GLN A 147 -6.77 9.85 -12.49
C GLN A 147 -8.06 10.45 -11.94
N ALA A 148 -8.70 9.82 -10.95
CA ALA A 148 -9.89 10.36 -10.29
C ALA A 148 -9.62 11.79 -9.76
N ASN A 149 -8.51 11.98 -9.05
CA ASN A 149 -8.07 13.26 -8.50
C ASN A 149 -7.89 14.37 -9.58
N ARG A 150 -7.53 13.99 -10.82
CA ARG A 150 -7.40 14.93 -11.94
C ARG A 150 -8.71 15.29 -12.63
N ILE A 151 -9.68 14.37 -12.67
CA ILE A 151 -10.87 14.53 -13.52
C ILE A 151 -12.15 14.82 -12.73
N ARG A 152 -12.22 14.42 -11.46
CA ARG A 152 -13.40 14.54 -10.59
C ARG A 152 -13.28 15.73 -9.62
N LYS A 153 -14.33 16.00 -8.85
CA LYS A 153 -14.38 17.08 -7.84
C LYS A 153 -14.94 16.51 -6.54
N ASP A 154 -14.22 15.53 -6.04
CA ASP A 154 -14.70 14.57 -5.05
C ASP A 154 -13.79 14.58 -3.82
N HIS A 155 -14.24 13.99 -2.73
CA HIS A 155 -13.42 13.66 -1.57
C HIS A 155 -12.94 12.20 -1.66
N ILE A 156 -11.61 12.03 -1.67
CA ILE A 156 -10.93 10.74 -1.71
C ILE A 156 -10.31 10.47 -0.34
N ILE A 157 -10.67 9.36 0.28
CA ILE A 157 -10.05 8.89 1.52
C ILE A 157 -9.28 7.60 1.25
N THR A 158 -8.01 7.55 1.63
CA THR A 158 -7.22 6.30 1.60
C THR A 158 -6.96 5.80 3.01
N VAL A 159 -7.07 4.49 3.21
CA VAL A 159 -6.74 3.79 4.45
C VAL A 159 -5.69 2.74 4.12
N GLU A 160 -4.47 2.90 4.61
CA GLU A 160 -3.29 2.11 4.18
C GLU A 160 -2.41 1.72 5.38
N ASP A 161 -1.53 0.71 5.20
CA ASP A 161 -0.64 0.18 6.24
C ASP A 161 0.71 -0.29 5.62
N PRO A 162 1.74 0.58 5.53
CA PRO A 162 1.67 2.05 5.64
C PRO A 162 1.19 2.69 4.33
N ILE A 163 1.05 4.03 4.30
CA ILE A 163 0.76 4.76 3.06
C ILE A 163 1.90 4.57 2.06
N GLU A 164 1.58 4.03 0.88
CA GLU A 164 2.55 3.84 -0.20
C GLU A 164 2.67 5.09 -1.07
N PHE A 165 1.57 5.54 -1.68
CA PHE A 165 1.59 6.66 -2.62
C PHE A 165 0.90 7.88 -2.03
N VAL A 166 1.61 9.01 -1.97
CA VAL A 166 1.04 10.29 -1.53
C VAL A 166 0.48 11.04 -2.71
N HIS A 167 -0.83 11.21 -2.69
CA HIS A 167 -1.58 11.97 -3.67
C HIS A 167 -1.74 13.40 -3.19
N ARG A 168 -1.11 14.36 -3.89
CA ARG A 168 -1.42 15.78 -3.64
C ARG A 168 -2.81 16.09 -4.18
N SER A 169 -3.64 16.76 -3.37
CA SER A 169 -4.95 17.25 -3.79
C SER A 169 -4.83 18.08 -5.07
N GLN A 170 -5.66 17.76 -6.07
CA GLN A 170 -5.76 18.49 -7.33
C GLN A 170 -7.17 19.06 -7.46
N LYS A 171 -8.05 18.41 -8.23
CA LYS A 171 -9.47 18.78 -8.27
C LYS A 171 -10.25 18.10 -7.14
N CYS A 172 -9.78 16.96 -6.65
CA CYS A 172 -10.28 16.31 -5.46
C CYS A 172 -9.54 16.79 -4.20
N ILE A 173 -10.20 16.64 -3.06
CA ILE A 173 -9.54 16.65 -1.75
C ILE A 173 -9.10 15.22 -1.46
N VAL A 174 -7.82 15.00 -1.14
CA VAL A 174 -7.30 13.67 -0.80
C VAL A 174 -6.82 13.63 0.65
N SER A 175 -7.38 12.69 1.41
CA SER A 175 -7.10 12.47 2.83
C SER A 175 -6.50 11.07 3.03
N HIS A 176 -5.25 11.01 3.50
CA HIS A 176 -4.56 9.74 3.74
C HIS A 176 -4.58 9.35 5.22
N ARG A 177 -4.97 8.11 5.51
CA ARG A 177 -5.01 7.55 6.86
C ARG A 177 -4.13 6.31 6.93
N GLU A 178 -3.09 6.38 7.76
CA GLU A 178 -2.19 5.26 8.00
C GLU A 178 -2.62 4.51 9.26
N VAL A 179 -2.78 3.18 9.16
CA VAL A 179 -3.10 2.32 10.29
C VAL A 179 -1.90 2.27 11.26
N GLY A 180 -2.19 2.37 12.55
CA GLY A 180 -1.19 2.48 13.61
C GLY A 180 -0.53 3.86 13.73
N LEU A 181 -0.96 4.87 12.96
CA LEU A 181 -0.49 6.25 13.08
C LEU A 181 -1.65 7.26 13.13
N HIS A 182 -2.54 7.24 12.13
CA HIS A 182 -3.71 8.13 12.05
C HIS A 182 -5.00 7.46 12.53
N THR A 183 -5.00 6.13 12.64
CA THR A 183 -6.15 5.31 13.02
C THR A 183 -5.68 3.95 13.53
N GLN A 184 -6.46 3.26 14.36
CA GLN A 184 -5.99 2.03 15.01
C GLN A 184 -6.13 0.79 14.13
N THR A 185 -7.21 0.70 13.35
CA THR A 185 -7.49 -0.45 12.48
C THR A 185 -8.16 0.00 11.19
N PHE A 186 -8.08 -0.84 10.15
CA PHE A 186 -8.80 -0.65 8.89
C PHE A 186 -10.31 -0.45 9.13
N SER A 187 -10.95 -1.31 9.90
CA SER A 187 -12.38 -1.18 10.24
C SER A 187 -12.73 0.14 10.91
N SER A 188 -11.91 0.59 11.86
CA SER A 188 -12.15 1.86 12.57
C SER A 188 -12.03 3.07 11.63
N ALA A 189 -11.06 3.03 10.72
CA ALA A 189 -10.84 4.06 9.72
C ALA A 189 -11.98 4.10 8.70
N LEU A 190 -12.41 2.94 8.22
CA LEU A 190 -13.49 2.82 7.24
C LEU A 190 -14.84 3.26 7.82
N ARG A 191 -15.13 2.91 9.09
CA ARG A 191 -16.30 3.42 9.82
C ARG A 191 -16.26 4.93 10.03
N GLY A 192 -15.06 5.49 10.24
CA GLY A 192 -14.84 6.93 10.30
C GLY A 192 -15.09 7.59 8.95
N ALA A 193 -14.50 7.02 7.89
CA ALA A 193 -14.60 7.49 6.52
C ALA A 193 -16.06 7.69 6.08
N LEU A 194 -16.97 6.76 6.41
CA LEU A 194 -18.41 6.90 6.09
C LEU A 194 -19.11 8.14 6.69
N ARG A 195 -18.46 8.85 7.62
CA ARG A 195 -18.95 10.10 8.23
C ARG A 195 -18.07 11.30 7.90
N GLU A 196 -17.08 11.11 7.03
CA GLU A 196 -16.11 12.13 6.59
C GLU A 196 -16.49 12.69 5.20
N ASP A 197 -17.74 12.48 4.75
CA ASP A 197 -18.26 12.89 3.43
C ASP A 197 -17.38 12.44 2.24
N PRO A 198 -17.04 11.13 2.10
CA PRO A 198 -16.24 10.64 0.98
C PRO A 198 -17.11 10.36 -0.24
N ASP A 199 -16.53 10.51 -1.43
CA ASP A 199 -17.09 9.92 -2.65
C ASP A 199 -16.32 8.66 -3.04
N ILE A 200 -14.99 8.67 -2.81
CA ILE A 200 -14.08 7.57 -3.15
C ILE A 200 -13.34 7.11 -1.90
N ILE A 201 -13.33 5.80 -1.65
CA ILE A 201 -12.61 5.20 -0.53
C ILE A 201 -11.64 4.14 -1.07
N LEU A 202 -10.35 4.30 -0.77
CA LEU A 202 -9.35 3.26 -1.00
C LEU A 202 -9.04 2.54 0.31
N VAL A 203 -9.26 1.23 0.35
CA VAL A 203 -8.88 0.36 1.45
C VAL A 203 -7.70 -0.50 1.01
N GLY A 204 -6.54 -0.29 1.63
CA GLY A 204 -5.27 -0.90 1.24
C GLY A 204 -5.33 -2.42 1.13
N GLU A 205 -5.97 -3.10 2.09
CA GLU A 205 -6.19 -4.55 2.02
C GLU A 205 -7.48 -4.95 2.74
N LEU A 206 -8.25 -5.86 2.12
CA LEU A 206 -9.47 -6.44 2.68
C LEU A 206 -9.12 -7.78 3.35
N ARG A 207 -8.64 -7.72 4.61
CA ARG A 207 -8.16 -8.91 5.33
C ARG A 207 -9.23 -9.62 6.16
N ASP A 208 -9.91 -8.87 7.01
CA ASP A 208 -10.86 -9.37 8.00
C ASP A 208 -12.32 -9.16 7.57
N LEU A 209 -13.21 -9.91 8.23
CA LEU A 209 -14.65 -9.91 7.96
C LEU A 209 -15.25 -8.51 8.10
N GLU A 210 -14.86 -7.77 9.15
CA GLU A 210 -15.43 -6.45 9.44
C GLU A 210 -15.07 -5.44 8.34
N THR A 211 -13.81 -5.41 7.92
CA THR A 211 -13.32 -4.54 6.84
C THR A 211 -13.99 -4.90 5.50
N ILE A 212 -14.13 -6.19 5.19
CA ILE A 212 -14.81 -6.65 3.97
C ILE A 212 -16.29 -6.24 4.00
N SER A 213 -16.98 -6.46 5.13
CA SER A 213 -18.38 -6.12 5.31
C SER A 213 -18.63 -4.62 5.10
N LEU A 214 -17.85 -3.78 5.77
CA LEU A 214 -17.94 -2.32 5.65
C LEU A 214 -17.63 -1.84 4.22
N ALA A 215 -16.69 -2.45 3.52
CA ALA A 215 -16.35 -2.07 2.14
C ALA A 215 -17.49 -2.40 1.17
N ILE A 216 -18.14 -3.55 1.34
CA ILE A 216 -19.31 -3.96 0.55
C ILE A 216 -20.49 -3.02 0.85
N GLU A 217 -20.75 -2.72 2.12
CA GLU A 217 -21.80 -1.79 2.53
C GLU A 217 -21.58 -0.38 1.96
N ALA A 218 -20.35 0.15 2.08
CA ALA A 218 -19.97 1.44 1.52
C ALA A 218 -20.21 1.50 -0.01
N ALA A 219 -19.81 0.45 -0.73
CA ALA A 219 -20.01 0.34 -2.18
C ALA A 219 -21.50 0.32 -2.57
N SER A 220 -22.33 -0.36 -1.78
CA SER A 220 -23.78 -0.44 -2.00
C SER A 220 -24.52 0.84 -1.59
N THR A 221 -23.97 1.62 -0.66
CA THR A 221 -24.57 2.87 -0.15
C THR A 221 -24.20 4.13 -0.93
N GLY A 222 -23.52 3.98 -2.08
CA GLY A 222 -23.31 5.09 -3.01
C GLY A 222 -21.86 5.53 -3.19
N HIS A 223 -20.91 4.93 -2.47
CA HIS A 223 -19.49 5.26 -2.57
C HIS A 223 -18.79 4.44 -3.66
N LEU A 224 -17.73 4.97 -4.24
CA LEU A 224 -16.80 4.19 -5.06
C LEU A 224 -15.67 3.67 -4.17
N VAL A 225 -15.65 2.36 -3.95
CA VAL A 225 -14.70 1.69 -3.06
C VAL A 225 -13.68 0.92 -3.88
N PHE A 226 -12.40 1.18 -3.62
CA PHE A 226 -11.28 0.41 -4.12
C PHE A 226 -10.68 -0.44 -3.01
N GLY A 227 -10.39 -1.70 -3.30
CA GLY A 227 -9.78 -2.62 -2.33
C GLY A 227 -8.75 -3.54 -2.97
N THR A 228 -7.89 -4.15 -2.14
CA THR A 228 -7.02 -5.25 -2.59
C THR A 228 -7.24 -6.55 -1.83
N LEU A 229 -6.98 -7.65 -2.53
CA LEU A 229 -6.86 -9.00 -1.97
C LEU A 229 -5.65 -9.71 -2.58
N HIS A 230 -5.21 -10.80 -1.95
CA HIS A 230 -4.09 -11.64 -2.42
C HIS A 230 -4.52 -12.84 -3.28
N THR A 231 -5.73 -12.81 -3.83
CA THR A 231 -6.27 -13.83 -4.72
C THR A 231 -5.67 -13.75 -6.13
N SER A 232 -5.69 -14.86 -6.86
CA SER A 232 -5.02 -15.01 -8.17
C SER A 232 -5.94 -14.91 -9.39
N SER A 233 -7.26 -14.87 -9.18
CA SER A 233 -8.24 -14.72 -10.25
C SER A 233 -9.51 -14.05 -9.73
N ALA A 234 -10.37 -13.59 -10.64
CA ALA A 234 -11.64 -12.97 -10.33
C ALA A 234 -12.58 -13.94 -9.59
N ALA A 235 -12.70 -15.19 -10.08
CA ALA A 235 -13.53 -16.21 -9.43
C ALA A 235 -13.09 -16.46 -7.97
N LYS A 236 -11.79 -16.71 -7.74
CA LYS A 236 -11.24 -16.90 -6.39
C LYS A 236 -11.40 -15.68 -5.49
N THR A 237 -11.45 -14.48 -6.08
CA THR A 237 -11.71 -13.24 -5.34
C THR A 237 -13.13 -13.22 -4.79
N VAL A 238 -14.11 -13.60 -5.62
CA VAL A 238 -15.51 -13.74 -5.19
C VAL A 238 -15.62 -14.81 -4.09
N ASP A 239 -15.06 -16.00 -4.33
CA ASP A 239 -15.09 -17.09 -3.35
C ASP A 239 -14.50 -16.65 -2.00
N ARG A 240 -13.31 -16.03 -2.02
CA ARG A 240 -12.63 -15.54 -0.82
C ARG A 240 -13.47 -14.53 -0.03
N ILE A 241 -14.15 -13.61 -0.72
CA ILE A 241 -15.00 -12.60 -0.06
C ILE A 241 -16.20 -13.25 0.61
N VAL A 242 -16.78 -14.28 0.00
CA VAL A 242 -17.96 -14.96 0.55
C VAL A 242 -17.57 -15.90 1.69
N GLU A 243 -16.47 -16.64 1.55
CA GLU A 243 -16.03 -17.68 2.50
C GLU A 243 -15.57 -17.14 3.85
N VAL A 244 -15.23 -15.86 3.99
CA VAL A 244 -14.92 -15.28 5.30
C VAL A 244 -16.15 -15.13 6.20
N PHE A 245 -17.36 -15.14 5.62
CA PHE A 245 -18.60 -15.00 6.37
C PHE A 245 -19.14 -16.35 6.86
N PRO A 246 -19.83 -16.39 8.01
CA PRO A 246 -20.56 -17.57 8.48
C PRO A 246 -21.54 -18.08 7.41
N SER A 247 -21.73 -19.40 7.32
CA SER A 247 -22.57 -20.02 6.27
C SER A 247 -23.99 -19.47 6.20
N SER A 248 -24.54 -19.00 7.32
CA SER A 248 -25.86 -18.37 7.41
C SER A 248 -25.95 -17.01 6.69
N GLU A 249 -24.84 -16.29 6.56
CA GLU A 249 -24.78 -14.93 6.00
C GLU A 249 -24.31 -14.93 4.53
N GLN A 250 -23.68 -16.01 4.05
CA GLN A 250 -23.09 -16.06 2.72
C GLN A 250 -24.09 -15.79 1.58
N ALA A 251 -25.35 -16.22 1.72
CA ALA A 251 -26.37 -15.95 0.71
C ALA A 251 -26.68 -14.46 0.59
N GLN A 252 -26.79 -13.78 1.73
CA GLN A 252 -27.00 -12.32 1.78
C GLN A 252 -25.80 -11.58 1.22
N ILE A 253 -24.57 -11.96 1.61
CA ILE A 253 -23.35 -11.32 1.11
C ILE A 253 -23.18 -11.50 -0.39
N ARG A 254 -23.53 -12.66 -0.96
CA ARG A 254 -23.53 -12.85 -2.42
C ARG A 254 -24.47 -11.87 -3.11
N SER A 255 -25.67 -11.65 -2.57
CA SER A 255 -26.63 -10.67 -3.11
C SER A 255 -26.09 -9.25 -3.02
N THR A 256 -25.57 -8.84 -1.87
CA THR A 256 -25.02 -7.48 -1.71
C THR A 256 -23.79 -7.27 -2.59
N LEU A 257 -22.93 -8.28 -2.72
CA LEU A 257 -21.76 -8.23 -3.59
C LEU A 257 -22.17 -8.14 -5.07
N SER A 258 -23.20 -8.85 -5.53
CA SER A 258 -23.65 -8.74 -6.93
C SER A 258 -24.14 -7.33 -7.26
N ASP A 259 -24.79 -6.65 -6.31
CA ASP A 259 -25.28 -5.29 -6.50
C ASP A 259 -24.15 -4.24 -6.47
N GLY A 260 -23.18 -4.45 -5.58
CA GLY A 260 -22.08 -3.52 -5.33
C GLY A 260 -20.90 -3.67 -6.28
N LEU A 261 -20.55 -4.89 -6.72
CA LEU A 261 -19.34 -5.16 -7.50
C LEU A 261 -19.39 -4.49 -8.89
N ARG A 262 -18.26 -3.91 -9.31
CA ARG A 262 -18.09 -3.29 -10.62
C ARG A 262 -16.97 -3.93 -11.42
N ALA A 263 -15.85 -4.21 -10.79
CA ALA A 263 -14.74 -4.87 -11.47
C ALA A 263 -13.81 -5.63 -10.52
N ILE A 264 -13.17 -6.67 -11.05
CA ILE A 264 -12.04 -7.35 -10.41
C ILE A 264 -10.89 -7.39 -11.42
N VAL A 265 -9.72 -6.89 -11.01
CA VAL A 265 -8.49 -6.87 -11.80
C VAL A 265 -7.46 -7.74 -11.09
N SER A 266 -7.28 -8.98 -11.54
CA SER A 266 -6.24 -9.86 -11.01
C SER A 266 -4.95 -9.70 -11.79
N GLN A 267 -3.87 -9.32 -11.11
CA GLN A 267 -2.61 -8.89 -11.71
C GLN A 267 -1.42 -9.74 -11.24
N THR A 268 -0.52 -10.05 -12.17
CA THR A 268 0.82 -10.57 -11.91
C THR A 268 1.87 -9.85 -12.76
N LEU A 269 3.13 -9.85 -12.33
CA LEU A 269 4.23 -9.22 -13.07
C LEU A 269 5.17 -10.27 -13.66
N PHE A 270 5.45 -10.15 -14.96
CA PHE A 270 6.42 -10.95 -15.67
C PHE A 270 7.67 -10.14 -16.02
N LYS A 271 8.82 -10.79 -16.11
CA LYS A 271 10.02 -10.17 -16.69
C LYS A 271 9.76 -9.92 -18.18
N ARG A 272 10.11 -8.73 -18.63
CA ARG A 272 10.03 -8.37 -20.05
C ARG A 272 11.16 -9.06 -20.84
N VAL A 273 10.85 -9.45 -22.07
CA VAL A 273 11.83 -10.01 -23.01
C VAL A 273 12.45 -8.95 -23.92
N ASP A 274 11.75 -7.83 -24.13
CA ASP A 274 12.13 -6.76 -25.05
C ASP A 274 13.06 -5.72 -24.43
N LYS A 275 12.95 -5.47 -23.12
CA LYS A 275 13.75 -4.48 -22.39
C LYS A 275 13.87 -4.84 -20.91
N LYS A 276 14.83 -4.24 -20.20
CA LYS A 276 14.96 -4.36 -18.74
C LYS A 276 13.67 -3.86 -18.08
N GLY A 277 13.07 -4.67 -17.21
CA GLY A 277 11.87 -4.32 -16.45
C GLY A 277 10.86 -5.46 -16.34
N ARG A 278 9.65 -5.11 -15.89
CA ARG A 278 8.51 -6.03 -15.75
C ARG A 278 7.29 -5.51 -16.51
N CYS A 279 6.40 -6.39 -16.90
CA CYS A 279 5.08 -6.07 -17.47
C CYS A 279 3.98 -6.76 -16.67
N ALA A 280 2.81 -6.11 -16.58
CA ALA A 280 1.64 -6.69 -15.95
C ALA A 280 0.90 -7.61 -16.93
N ALA A 281 0.55 -8.81 -16.45
CA ALA A 281 -0.51 -9.61 -17.04
C ALA A 281 -1.75 -9.50 -16.15
N MET A 282 -2.90 -9.28 -16.78
CA MET A 282 -4.15 -8.95 -16.09
C MET A 282 -5.29 -9.85 -16.57
N GLU A 283 -6.03 -10.40 -15.62
CA GLU A 283 -7.38 -10.89 -15.80
C GLU A 283 -8.34 -9.79 -15.32
N ILE A 284 -9.32 -9.42 -16.15
CA ILE A 284 -10.24 -8.31 -15.87
C ILE A 284 -11.66 -8.82 -15.99
N LEU A 285 -12.37 -8.88 -14.87
CA LEU A 285 -13.81 -9.09 -14.81
C LEU A 285 -14.48 -7.73 -14.67
N VAL A 286 -15.41 -7.42 -15.57
CA VAL A 286 -16.32 -6.28 -15.45
C VAL A 286 -17.70 -6.83 -15.15
N ALA A 287 -18.34 -6.36 -14.08
CA ALA A 287 -19.67 -6.80 -13.68
C ALA A 287 -20.70 -6.18 -14.63
N THR A 288 -21.28 -7.02 -15.50
CA THR A 288 -22.39 -6.66 -16.38
C THR A 288 -23.73 -7.11 -15.77
N PRO A 289 -24.88 -6.58 -16.23
CA PRO A 289 -26.20 -7.08 -15.84
C PRO A 289 -26.39 -8.57 -16.10
#